data_AF-A0A0W8G7E2-F1
#
_entry.id   AF-A0A0W8G7E2-F1
#
_cell.length_a   1.000
_cell.length_b   1.000
_cell.length_c   1.000
_cell.angle_alpha   90.00
_cell.angle_beta   90.00
_cell.angle_gamma   90.00
#
_symmetry.space_group_name_H-M   'P 1'
#
loop_
_entity.id
_entity.type
_entity.pdbx_description
1 polymer ?
#
loop_
_entity_poly.entity_id
_entity_poly.type
_entity_poly.pdbx_seq_one_letter_code
_entity_poly.pdbx_strand_id
1 'polypeptide(L)'
;MAITPTDPDLLNNRGNAHNNLGDQKKALADYDTAVSLRPNDAALLSNRGLAHERMGDDAAACRDYRAACGQGDCTFFDSFKQEGRCPN
;
A
#
# COMPACT_ATOMS: atom_id res chain seq x y z
N MET A 1 -4.10 28.17 1.31
CA MET A 1 -4.72 27.16 2.18
C MET A 1 -4.17 25.81 1.77
N ALA A 2 -3.32 25.19 2.60
CA ALA A 2 -2.92 23.81 2.38
C ALA A 2 -4.14 22.95 2.75
N ILE A 3 -4.84 22.41 1.76
CA ILE A 3 -5.84 21.39 2.01
C ILE A 3 -5.04 20.15 2.38
N THR A 4 -4.86 19.90 3.68
CA THR A 4 -4.39 18.61 4.15
C THR A 4 -5.41 17.60 3.61
N PRO A 5 -5.03 16.68 2.70
CA PRO A 5 -6.01 15.74 2.19
C PRO A 5 -6.36 14.80 3.33
N THR A 6 -7.54 14.98 3.91
CA THR A 6 -8.11 14.10 4.94
C THR A 6 -8.94 12.98 4.31
N ASP A 7 -9.07 12.98 2.99
CA ASP A 7 -9.76 11.95 2.23
C ASP A 7 -8.75 10.85 1.87
N PRO A 8 -8.94 9.61 2.35
CA PRO A 8 -8.03 8.51 2.06
C PRO A 8 -7.95 8.16 0.58
N ASP A 9 -9.00 8.39 -0.20
CA ASP A 9 -8.97 8.14 -1.66
C ASP A 9 -8.11 9.18 -2.37
N LEU A 10 -8.15 10.44 -1.94
CA LEU A 10 -7.28 11.49 -2.48
C LEU A 10 -5.81 11.24 -2.12
N LEU A 11 -5.54 10.83 -0.88
CA LEU A 11 -4.20 10.44 -0.44
C LEU A 11 -3.69 9.25 -1.27
N ASN A 12 -4.52 8.23 -1.47
CA ASN A 12 -4.17 7.07 -2.28
C ASN A 12 -3.83 7.45 -3.74
N ASN A 13 -4.65 8.30 -4.35
CA ASN A 13 -4.41 8.76 -5.72
C ASN A 13 -3.13 9.61 -5.83
N ARG A 14 -2.84 10.44 -4.83
CA ARG A 14 -1.58 11.19 -4.77
C ARG A 14 -0.38 10.28 -4.54
N GLY A 15 -0.53 9.27 -3.69
CA GLY A 15 0.46 8.22 -3.49
C GLY A 15 0.77 7.49 -4.79
N ASN A 16 -0.26 7.11 -5.56
CA ASN A 16 -0.11 6.50 -6.88
C ASN A 16 0.65 7.41 -7.85
N ALA A 17 0.34 8.71 -7.86
CA ALA A 17 1.06 9.68 -8.68
C ALA A 17 2.55 9.76 -8.29
N HIS A 18 2.86 9.84 -7.00
CA HIS A 18 4.25 9.82 -6.51
C HIS A 18 4.97 8.52 -6.85
N ASN A 19 4.29 7.37 -6.74
CA ASN A 19 4.86 6.07 -7.06
C ASN A 19 5.20 5.97 -8.57
N ASN A 20 4.33 6.49 -9.43
CA ASN A 20 4.57 6.56 -10.87
C ASN A 20 5.71 7.52 -11.25
N LEU A 21 5.94 8.55 -10.43
CA LEU A 21 7.07 9.47 -10.57
C LEU A 21 8.39 8.91 -10.00
N GLY A 22 8.36 7.73 -9.37
CA GLY A 22 9.53 7.16 -8.68
C GLY A 22 9.83 7.80 -7.33
N ASP A 23 8.92 8.62 -6.80
CA ASP A 23 9.03 9.24 -5.48
C ASP A 23 8.45 8.29 -4.39
N GLN A 24 9.02 7.09 -4.23
CA GLN A 24 8.41 6.06 -3.37
C GLN A 24 8.26 6.52 -1.90
N LYS A 25 9.18 7.35 -1.39
CA LYS A 25 9.08 7.90 -0.02
C LYS A 25 7.84 8.77 0.19
N LYS A 26 7.49 9.61 -0.79
CA LYS A 26 6.29 10.45 -0.71
C LYS A 26 5.04 9.61 -0.90
N ALA A 27 5.09 8.65 -1.83
CA ALA A 27 4.00 7.71 -2.04
C ALA A 27 3.67 6.95 -0.74
N LEU A 28 4.69 6.44 -0.07
CA LEU A 28 4.54 5.71 1.19
C LEU A 28 3.91 6.58 2.29
N ALA A 29 4.36 7.83 2.44
CA ALA A 29 3.78 8.75 3.43
C ALA A 29 2.27 9.02 3.18
N ASP A 30 1.87 9.13 1.91
CA ASP A 30 0.48 9.30 1.53
C ASP A 30 -0.34 8.04 1.80
N TYR A 31 0.17 6.86 1.44
CA TYR A 31 -0.49 5.59 1.73
C TYR A 31 -0.59 5.31 3.23
N ASP A 32 0.44 5.61 4.01
CA ASP A 32 0.42 5.47 5.47
C ASP A 32 -0.67 6.33 6.09
N THR A 33 -0.79 7.57 5.62
CA THR A 33 -1.87 8.46 6.08
C THR A 33 -3.23 7.90 5.67
N ALA A 34 -3.38 7.42 4.44
CA ALA A 34 -4.63 6.84 3.95
C ALA A 34 -5.05 5.59 4.76
N VAL A 35 -4.12 4.67 4.99
CA VAL A 35 -4.32 3.46 5.81
C VAL A 35 -4.61 3.83 7.26
N SER A 36 -4.01 4.89 7.81
CA SER A 36 -4.33 5.33 9.17
C SER A 36 -5.79 5.78 9.33
N LEU A 37 -6.37 6.34 8.26
CA LEU A 37 -7.75 6.81 8.23
C LEU A 37 -8.74 5.67 7.93
N ARG A 38 -8.35 4.70 7.09
CA ARG A 38 -9.11 3.50 6.77
C ARG A 38 -8.22 2.24 6.84
N PRO A 39 -7.97 1.71 8.05
CA PRO A 39 -7.02 0.61 8.25
C PRO A 39 -7.48 -0.74 7.68
N ASN A 40 -8.77 -0.87 7.40
CA ASN A 40 -9.39 -2.09 6.89
C ASN A 40 -9.76 -1.99 5.40
N ASP A 41 -9.23 -0.99 4.69
CA ASP A 41 -9.46 -0.85 3.25
C ASP A 41 -8.42 -1.65 2.48
N ALA A 42 -8.86 -2.73 1.84
CA ALA A 42 -8.00 -3.64 1.11
C ALA A 42 -7.21 -2.94 -0.01
N ALA A 43 -7.80 -1.95 -0.69
CA ALA A 43 -7.14 -1.25 -1.78
C ALA A 43 -6.02 -0.34 -1.27
N LEU A 44 -6.22 0.33 -0.14
CA LEU A 44 -5.19 1.17 0.48
C LEU A 44 -4.02 0.33 0.98
N LEU A 45 -4.31 -0.81 1.61
CA LEU A 45 -3.30 -1.76 2.07
C LEU A 45 -2.50 -2.32 0.88
N SER A 46 -3.17 -2.74 -0.20
CA SER A 46 -2.50 -3.24 -1.41
C SER A 46 -1.61 -2.18 -2.07
N ASN A 47 -2.05 -0.91 -2.15
CA ASN A 47 -1.22 0.14 -2.74
C ASN A 47 0.00 0.48 -1.88
N ARG A 48 -0.14 0.43 -0.55
CA ARG A 48 1.02 0.55 0.35
C ARG A 48 1.98 -0.62 0.19
N GLY A 49 1.45 -1.84 0.09
CA GLY A 49 2.24 -3.05 -0.19
C GLY A 49 3.05 -2.93 -1.48
N LEU A 50 2.43 -2.42 -2.56
CA LEU A 50 3.10 -2.16 -3.83
C LEU A 50 4.21 -1.10 -3.72
N ALA A 51 4.02 -0.09 -2.88
CA ALA A 51 5.05 0.91 -2.62
C ALA A 51 6.27 0.29 -1.93
N HIS A 52 6.04 -0.52 -0.89
CA HIS A 52 7.10 -1.27 -0.21
C HIS A 52 7.82 -2.24 -1.14
N GLU A 53 7.06 -2.94 -1.99
CA GLU A 53 7.59 -3.84 -3.01
C GLU A 53 8.58 -3.12 -3.95
N ARG A 54 8.19 -1.95 -4.45
CA ARG A 54 9.04 -1.12 -5.33
C ARG A 54 10.26 -0.55 -4.62
N MET A 55 10.22 -0.45 -3.29
CA MET A 55 11.37 -0.07 -2.46
C MET A 55 12.27 -1.27 -2.12
N GLY A 56 11.88 -2.49 -2.48
CA GLY A 56 12.59 -3.73 -2.14
C GLY A 56 12.34 -4.20 -0.71
N ASP A 57 11.33 -3.67 -0.02
CA ASP A 57 10.92 -4.11 1.32
C ASP A 57 9.82 -5.17 1.23
N ASP A 58 10.21 -6.37 0.82
CA ASP A 58 9.29 -7.50 0.66
C ASP A 58 8.63 -7.90 2.00
N ALA A 59 9.30 -7.67 3.12
CA ALA A 59 8.76 -7.98 4.44
C ALA A 59 7.62 -7.04 4.84
N ALA A 60 7.69 -5.76 4.47
CA ALA A 60 6.59 -4.82 4.65
C ALA A 60 5.48 -5.07 3.61
N ALA A 61 5.83 -5.31 2.34
CA ALA A 61 4.86 -5.62 1.29
C ALA A 61 4.02 -6.87 1.61
N CYS A 62 4.66 -7.96 2.04
CA CYS A 62 4.01 -9.19 2.49
C CYS A 62 3.03 -8.94 3.65
N ARG A 63 3.39 -8.07 4.62
CA ARG A 63 2.50 -7.71 5.73
C ARG A 63 1.26 -6.97 5.26
N ASP A 64 1.43 -6.02 4.35
CA ASP A 64 0.32 -5.23 3.80
C ASP A 64 -0.60 -6.07 2.93
N TYR A 65 -0.05 -6.89 2.03
CA TYR A 65 -0.85 -7.80 1.21
C TYR A 65 -1.58 -8.84 2.07
N ARG A 66 -0.95 -9.35 3.13
CA ARG A 66 -1.62 -10.24 4.09
C ARG A 66 -2.77 -9.52 4.80
N ALA A 67 -2.59 -8.27 5.19
CA ALA A 67 -3.64 -7.47 5.79
C ALA A 67 -4.80 -7.24 4.80
N ALA A 68 -4.50 -6.91 3.54
CA ALA A 68 -5.50 -6.77 2.48
C ALA A 68 -6.29 -8.08 2.25
N CYS A 69 -5.61 -9.23 2.28
CA CYS A 69 -6.25 -10.54 2.18
C CYS A 69 -7.21 -10.80 3.35
N GLY A 70 -6.85 -10.36 4.57
CA GLY A 70 -7.75 -10.37 5.72
C GLY A 70 -9.02 -9.53 5.54
N GLN A 71 -9.03 -8.56 4.63
CA GLN A 71 -10.18 -7.74 4.27
C GLN A 71 -10.93 -8.25 3.03
N GLY A 72 -10.49 -9.36 2.43
CA GLY A 72 -11.14 -10.02 1.29
C GLY A 72 -10.43 -9.87 -0.06
N ASP A 73 -9.31 -9.14 -0.16
CA ASP A 73 -8.49 -9.07 -1.38
C ASP A 73 -7.16 -9.79 -1.19
N CYS A 74 -7.12 -11.05 -1.61
CA CYS A 74 -5.91 -11.89 -1.53
C CYS A 74 -5.07 -11.88 -2.82
N THR A 75 -5.46 -11.09 -3.83
CA THR A 75 -4.86 -11.15 -5.18
C THR A 75 -3.35 -10.93 -5.15
N PHE A 76 -2.91 -9.89 -4.43
CA PHE A 76 -1.50 -9.58 -4.29
C PHE A 76 -0.79 -10.53 -3.33
N PHE A 77 -1.46 -10.93 -2.24
CA PHE A 77 -0.88 -11.85 -1.24
C PHE A 77 -0.56 -13.22 -1.85
N ASP A 78 -1.49 -13.79 -2.62
CA ASP A 78 -1.31 -15.09 -3.26
C ASP A 78 -0.18 -15.03 -4.30
N SER A 79 -0.10 -13.94 -5.07
CA SER A 79 1.01 -13.70 -6.01
C SER A 79 2.35 -13.62 -5.27
N PHE A 80 2.43 -12.80 -4.22
CA PHE A 80 3.65 -12.62 -3.42
C PHE A 80 4.12 -13.91 -2.75
N LYS A 81 3.17 -14.76 -2.34
CA LYS A 81 3.45 -16.10 -1.82
C LYS A 81 3.98 -17.04 -2.90
N GLN A 82 3.39 -17.04 -4.09
CA GLN A 82 3.85 -17.88 -5.20
C GLN A 82 5.27 -17.52 -5.66
N GLU A 83 5.63 -16.24 -5.58
CA GLU A 83 6.99 -15.76 -5.85
C GLU A 83 8.01 -16.13 -4.74
N GLY A 84 7.55 -16.68 -3.61
CA GLY A 84 8.40 -17.00 -2.47
C GLY A 84 8.86 -15.78 -1.65
N ARG A 85 8.24 -14.61 -1.89
CA ARG A 85 8.58 -13.33 -1.25
C ARG A 85 7.81 -13.11 0.06
N CYS A 86 6.80 -13.95 0.32
CA CYS A 86 6.02 -13.94 1.56
C CYS A 86 6.00 -15.35 2.17
N PRO A 87 6.57 -15.56 3.38
CA PRO A 87 6.48 -16.83 4.07
C PRO A 87 5.06 -17.12 4.57
N ASN A 88 4.77 -18.39 4.84
CA ASN A 88 3.49 -18.85 5.40
C ASN A 88 3.25 -18.31 6.82
#